data_AF-A0A5J4RL49-F1
#
_entry.id   AF-A0A5J4RL49-F1
#
_cell.length_a   1.000
_cell.length_b   1.000
_cell.length_c   1.000
_cell.angle_alpha   90.00
_cell.angle_beta   90.00
_cell.angle_gamma   90.00
#
_symmetry.space_group_name_H-M   'P 1'
#
loop_
_entity.id
_entity.type
_entity.pdbx_description
1 polymer ?
#
loop_
_entity_poly.entity_id
_entity_poly.type
_entity_poly.pdbx_seq_one_letter_code
_entity_poly.pdbx_strand_id
1 'polypeptide(L)' 'MDCPRCGSINYNKDGFVKGRQRYACKACRYHYTV' A
#
# COMPACT_ATOMS: atom_id res chain seq x y z
N MET A 1 -6.87 4.24 4.46
CA MET A 1 -6.91 3.79 3.06
C MET A 1 -6.73 2.30 3.06
N ASP A 2 -7.82 1.59 2.91
CA ASP A 2 -7.86 0.14 2.97
C ASP A 2 -7.07 -0.42 1.80
N CYS A 3 -6.39 -1.54 2.00
CA CYS A 3 -5.67 -2.17 0.90
C CYS A 3 -6.67 -2.50 -0.23
N PRO A 4 -6.47 -2.01 -1.47
CA PRO A 4 -7.43 -2.22 -2.56
C PRO A 4 -7.58 -3.69 -2.96
N ARG A 5 -6.68 -4.57 -2.50
CA ARG A 5 -6.74 -6.02 -2.76
C ARG A 5 -7.53 -6.79 -1.70
N CYS A 6 -7.40 -6.44 -0.42
CA CYS A 6 -7.93 -7.26 0.67
C CYS A 6 -8.72 -6.48 1.73
N GLY A 7 -8.87 -5.16 1.59
CA GLY A 7 -9.54 -4.30 2.55
C GLY A 7 -8.83 -4.16 3.89
N SER A 8 -7.61 -4.69 4.05
CA SER A 8 -6.88 -4.58 5.30
C SER A 8 -6.42 -3.14 5.55
N ILE A 9 -6.62 -2.65 6.76
CA ILE A 9 -6.13 -1.36 7.24
C ILE A 9 -4.65 -1.37 7.60
N ASN A 10 -4.03 -2.56 7.66
CA ASN A 10 -2.64 -2.72 8.03
C ASN A 10 -1.73 -2.59 6.80
N TYR A 11 -1.21 -1.38 6.59
CA TYR A 11 -0.23 -1.06 5.55
C TYR A 11 0.89 -0.17 6.10
N ASN A 12 2.03 -0.16 5.41
CA ASN A 12 3.13 0.77 5.67
C ASN A 12 3.47 1.56 4.40
N LYS A 13 4.16 2.68 4.59
CA LYS A 13 4.75 3.45 3.49
C LYS A 13 5.95 2.68 2.95
N ASP A 14 6.00 2.51 1.64
CA ASP A 14 7.03 1.76 0.90
C ASP A 14 7.62 2.63 -0.21
N GLY A 15 8.19 3.77 0.19
CA GLY A 15 8.88 4.69 -0.72
C GLY A 15 7.96 5.41 -1.72
N PHE A 16 8.57 6.01 -2.74
CA PHE A 16 7.86 6.77 -3.77
C PHE A 16 8.10 6.16 -5.16
N VAL A 17 7.05 6.12 -5.98
CA VAL A 17 7.13 5.71 -7.39
C VAL A 17 6.52 6.82 -8.24
N LYS A 18 7.29 7.34 -9.20
CA LYS A 18 6.89 8.46 -10.08
C LYS A 18 6.36 9.68 -9.30
N GLY A 19 6.98 9.99 -8.15
CA GLY A 19 6.58 11.11 -7.28
C GLY A 19 5.33 10.85 -6.43
N ARG A 20 4.71 9.67 -6.50
CA ARG A 20 3.59 9.27 -5.65
C ARG A 20 4.04 8.34 -4.54
N GLN A 21 3.42 8.47 -3.36
CA GLN A 21 3.70 7.58 -2.24
C GLN A 21 3.22 6.17 -2.59
N ARG A 22 4.13 5.20 -2.53
CA ARG A 22 3.80 3.79 -2.57
C ARG A 22 3.58 3.28 -1.14
N TYR A 23 2.64 2.35 -1.02
CA TYR A 23 2.26 1.69 0.21
C TYR A 23 2.34 0.18 0.01
N ALA A 24 2.68 -0.55 1.05
CA ALA A 24 2.65 -2.01 1.06
C ALA A 24 1.71 -2.50 2.16
N CYS A 25 0.79 -3.39 1.79
CA CYS A 25 -0.11 -4.02 2.74
C CYS A 25 0.61 -5.12 3.52
N LYS A 26 0.55 -5.10 4.86
CA LYS A 26 1.17 -6.16 5.69
C LYS A 26 0.38 -7.47 5.68
N ALA A 27 -0.92 -7.43 5.40
CA ALA A 27 -1.77 -8.61 5.40
C ALA A 27 -1.61 -9.46 4.12
N CYS A 28 -1.60 -8.83 2.94
CA CYS A 28 -1.52 -9.53 1.66
C CYS A 28 -0.22 -9.26 0.87
N ARG A 29 0.70 -8.46 1.42
CA ARG A 29 1.95 -8.03 0.76
C ARG A 29 1.75 -7.33 -0.59
N TYR A 30 0.56 -6.76 -0.82
CA TYR A 30 0.28 -6.02 -2.05
C TYR A 30 0.87 -4.61 -1.99
N HIS A 31 1.58 -4.22 -3.05
CA HIS A 31 2.15 -2.89 -3.22
C HIS A 31 1.21 -2.06 -4.10
N TYR A 32 0.81 -0.89 -3.62
CA TYR A 32 -0.08 0.02 -4.35
C TYR A 32 0.34 1.47 -4.13
N THR A 33 0.09 2.30 -5.14
CA THR A 33 0.22 3.75 -5.04
C THR A 33 -1.18 4.34 -5.00
N VAL A 34 -1.38 5.33 -4.14
CA VAL A 34 -2.56 6.20 -4.17
C VAL A 34 -2.22 7.53 -4.80
#